data_AF-L5NRP1-F1
#
_entry.id   AF-L5NRP1-F1
#
_cell.length_a   1.000
_cell.length_b   1.000
_cell.length_c   1.000
_cell.angle_alpha   90.00
_cell.angle_beta   90.00
_cell.angle_gamma   90.00
#
_symmetry.space_group_name_H-M   'P 1'
#
loop_
_entity.id
_entity.type
_entity.pdbx_description
1 polymer ?
#
loop_
_entity_poly.entity_id
_entity_poly.type
_entity_poly.pdbx_seq_one_letter_code
_entity_poly.pdbx_strand_id
1 'polypeptide(L)'
;MTSHDDRFVHYLRAKEPVDDRALHRPTLASLIDRLEARAESRSGEPLRVVSVGAGTGAMCRRLLSWGVFDAHDEIKYVMVDRTRGMADNAAAA
;
A
#
# COMPACT_ATOMS: atom_id res chain seq x y z
N MET A 1 9.23 -17.26 -10.27
CA MET A 1 9.76 -16.01 -10.86
C MET A 1 10.78 -16.35 -11.91
N THR A 2 10.81 -15.56 -12.98
CA THR A 2 11.85 -15.59 -14.00
C THR A 2 12.97 -14.60 -13.64
N SER A 3 14.13 -14.71 -14.29
CA SER A 3 15.20 -13.71 -14.17
C SER A 3 14.75 -12.29 -14.58
N HIS A 4 13.74 -12.19 -15.46
CA HIS A 4 13.13 -10.89 -15.79
C HIS A 4 12.33 -10.33 -14.61
N ASP A 5 11.53 -11.18 -13.94
CA ASP A 5 10.75 -10.78 -12.77
C ASP A 5 11.66 -10.34 -11.61
N ASP A 6 12.77 -11.04 -11.38
CA ASP A 6 13.73 -10.69 -10.32
C ASP A 6 14.36 -9.31 -10.56
N ARG A 7 14.76 -9.02 -11.80
CA ARG A 7 15.28 -7.70 -12.19
C ARG A 7 14.21 -6.62 -12.06
N PHE A 8 12.95 -6.95 -12.36
CA PHE A 8 11.84 -6.04 -12.20
C PHE A 8 11.58 -5.72 -10.72
N VAL A 9 11.59 -6.72 -9.82
CA VAL A 9 11.51 -6.50 -8.37
C VAL A 9 12.65 -5.63 -7.87
N HIS A 10 13.88 -5.90 -8.32
CA HIS A 10 15.04 -5.08 -7.96
C HIS A 10 14.86 -3.62 -8.39
N TYR A 11 14.38 -3.39 -9.62
CA TYR A 11 14.05 -2.05 -10.12
C TYR A 11 12.97 -1.37 -9.27
N LEU A 12 11.88 -2.07 -8.93
CA LEU A 12 10.80 -1.52 -8.10
C LEU A 12 11.30 -1.09 -6.73
N ARG A 13 12.20 -1.85 -6.10
CA ARG A 13 12.83 -1.47 -4.82
C ARG A 13 13.75 -0.27 -4.98
N ALA A 14 14.59 -0.26 -6.02
CA ALA A 14 15.54 0.82 -6.26
C ALA A 14 14.85 2.17 -6.54
N LYS A 15 13.64 2.17 -7.10
CA LYS A 15 12.89 3.41 -7.37
C LYS A 15 12.08 3.93 -6.18
N GLU A 16 12.00 3.21 -5.05
CA GLU A 16 11.17 3.63 -3.91
C GLU A 16 11.45 5.08 -3.44
N PRO A 17 12.71 5.53 -3.28
CA PRO A 17 12.98 6.91 -2.88
C PRO A 17 12.55 7.97 -3.91
N VAL A 18 12.50 7.59 -5.19
CA VAL A 18 11.99 8.47 -6.26
C VAL A 18 10.48 8.60 -6.14
N ASP A 19 9.77 7.47 -5.98
CA ASP A 19 8.32 7.48 -5.78
C ASP A 19 7.90 8.28 -4.55
N ASP A 20 8.64 8.16 -3.43
CA ASP A 20 8.35 8.86 -2.18
C ASP A 20 8.34 10.38 -2.36
N ARG A 21 9.24 10.89 -3.20
CA ARG A 21 9.30 12.32 -3.55
C ARG A 21 8.27 12.71 -4.61
N ALA A 22 7.93 11.79 -5.50
CA ALA A 22 6.98 12.01 -6.59
C ALA A 22 5.51 11.89 -6.17
N LEU A 23 5.23 11.39 -4.96
CA LEU A 23 3.86 11.22 -4.49
C LEU A 23 3.11 12.55 -4.40
N HIS A 24 1.92 12.56 -5.01
CA HIS A 24 1.07 13.74 -5.07
C HIS A 24 0.41 14.00 -3.72
N ARG A 25 0.99 14.93 -2.95
CA ARG A 25 0.58 15.27 -1.58
C ARG A 25 -0.91 15.61 -1.43
N PRO A 26 -1.54 16.39 -2.32
CA PRO A 26 -2.96 16.69 -2.20
C PRO A 26 -3.87 15.44 -2.29
N THR A 27 -3.51 14.46 -3.13
CA THR A 27 -4.29 13.23 -3.23
C THR A 27 -4.15 12.37 -1.97
N LEU A 28 -2.95 12.31 -1.40
CA LEU A 28 -2.70 11.60 -0.14
C LEU A 28 -3.48 12.25 1.01
N ALA A 29 -3.44 13.58 1.13
CA ALA A 29 -4.21 14.30 2.14
C ALA A 29 -5.71 14.03 1.99
N SER A 30 -6.26 14.14 0.77
CA SER A 30 -7.68 13.84 0.54
C SER A 30 -8.06 12.38 0.85
N LEU A 31 -7.13 11.43 0.71
CA LEU A 31 -7.36 10.04 1.14
C LEU A 31 -7.46 9.94 2.66
N ILE A 32 -6.53 10.58 3.39
CA ILE A 32 -6.51 10.61 4.86
C ILE A 32 -7.82 11.19 5.40
N ASP A 33 -8.20 12.39 4.95
CA ASP A 33 -9.43 13.06 5.40
C ASP A 33 -10.68 12.18 5.23
N ARG A 34 -10.74 11.43 4.12
CA ARG A 34 -11.88 10.54 3.82
C ARG A 34 -11.88 9.27 4.66
N LEU A 35 -10.71 8.77 5.05
CA LEU A 35 -10.58 7.62 5.95
C LEU A 35 -10.97 8.02 7.37
N GLU A 36 -10.53 9.19 7.84
CA GLU A 36 -10.93 9.74 9.14
C GLU A 36 -12.45 9.94 9.22
N ALA A 37 -13.05 10.62 8.24
CA ALA A 37 -14.50 10.80 8.18
C ALA A 37 -15.26 9.45 8.10
N ARG A 38 -14.66 8.45 7.46
CA ARG A 38 -15.21 7.09 7.45
C ARG A 38 -15.16 6.45 8.84
N ALA A 39 -14.04 6.57 9.56
CA ALA A 39 -13.89 6.01 10.90
C ALA A 39 -14.93 6.60 11.87
N GLU A 40 -15.17 7.90 11.81
CA GLU A 40 -16.18 8.59 12.61
C GLU A 40 -17.61 8.09 12.29
N SER A 41 -17.94 7.99 11.00
CA SER A 41 -19.29 7.59 10.56
C SER A 41 -19.58 6.09 10.67
N ARG A 42 -18.55 5.24 10.84
CA ARG A 42 -18.64 3.78 10.90
C ARG A 42 -17.78 3.20 12.03
N SER A 43 -17.89 3.80 13.21
CA SER A 43 -17.17 3.36 14.40
C SER A 43 -17.41 1.86 14.67
N GLY A 44 -16.33 1.13 14.93
CA GLY A 44 -16.34 -0.32 15.16
C GLY A 44 -16.41 -1.20 13.91
N GLU A 45 -16.57 -0.64 12.70
CA GLU A 45 -16.45 -1.42 11.46
C GLU A 45 -14.99 -1.49 10.99
N PRO A 46 -14.44 -2.68 10.71
CA PRO A 46 -13.07 -2.80 10.19
C PRO A 46 -12.94 -2.16 8.81
N LEU A 47 -11.87 -1.41 8.59
CA LEU A 47 -11.52 -0.90 7.27
C LEU A 47 -11.03 -2.05 6.40
N ARG A 48 -11.62 -2.24 5.22
CA ARG A 48 -11.21 -3.25 4.25
C ARG A 48 -10.65 -2.57 3.02
N VAL A 49 -9.37 -2.79 2.73
CA VAL A 49 -8.64 -2.17 1.62
C VAL A 49 -8.18 -3.26 0.67
N VAL A 50 -8.38 -3.06 -0.64
CA VAL A 50 -7.80 -3.90 -1.68
C VAL A 50 -6.85 -3.05 -2.52
N SER A 51 -5.60 -3.48 -2.64
CA SER A 51 -4.57 -2.84 -3.45
C SER A 51 -4.29 -3.69 -4.69
N VAL A 52 -4.62 -3.14 -5.86
CA VAL A 52 -4.52 -3.84 -7.14
C VAL A 52 -3.23 -3.45 -7.84
N GLY A 53 -2.46 -4.44 -8.31
CA GLY A 53 -1.12 -4.21 -8.84
C GLY A 53 -0.14 -3.84 -7.73
N ALA A 54 -0.23 -4.55 -6.60
CA ALA A 54 0.50 -4.21 -5.39
C ALA A 54 2.04 -4.29 -5.53
N GLY A 55 2.55 -4.97 -6.56
CA GLY A 55 3.98 -5.13 -6.81
C GLY A 55 4.70 -5.68 -5.57
N THR A 56 5.76 -4.98 -5.13
CA THR A 56 6.56 -5.34 -3.94
C THR A 56 5.93 -4.93 -2.61
N GLY A 57 4.66 -4.49 -2.60
CA GLY A 57 3.94 -4.07 -1.39
C GLY A 57 4.33 -2.69 -0.86
N ALA A 58 5.16 -1.93 -1.59
CA ALA A 58 5.73 -0.67 -1.11
C ALA A 58 4.67 0.36 -0.68
N MET A 59 3.54 0.45 -1.39
CA MET A 59 2.46 1.37 -0.99
C MET A 59 1.81 0.97 0.33
N CYS A 60 1.58 -0.32 0.58
CA CYS A 60 1.04 -0.79 1.86
C CYS A 60 1.96 -0.38 3.02
N ARG A 61 3.26 -0.66 2.90
CA ARG A 61 4.27 -0.27 3.90
C ARG A 61 4.30 1.24 4.14
N ARG A 62 4.27 2.06 3.09
CA ARG A 62 4.21 3.52 3.21
C ARG A 62 3.00 3.97 4.03
N LEU A 63 1.81 3.56 3.61
CA LEU A 63 0.56 3.99 4.26
C LEU A 63 0.51 3.57 5.74
N LEU A 64 0.99 2.36 6.06
CA LEU A 64 1.16 1.91 7.44
C LEU A 64 2.19 2.76 8.20
N SER A 65 3.37 2.98 7.62
CA SER A 65 4.45 3.75 8.25
C SER A 65 4.11 5.22 8.47
N TRP A 66 3.22 5.77 7.65
CA TRP A 66 2.77 7.17 7.73
C TRP A 66 1.53 7.36 8.60
N GLY A 67 1.00 6.28 9.19
CA GLY A 67 -0.18 6.35 10.06
C GLY A 67 -1.48 6.66 9.33
N VAL A 68 -1.57 6.39 8.02
CA VAL A 68 -2.76 6.73 7.21
C VAL A 68 -4.02 6.02 7.70
N PHE A 69 -3.87 4.91 8.43
CA PHE A 69 -4.97 4.11 8.93
C PHE A 69 -5.23 4.25 10.43
N ASP A 70 -4.51 5.13 11.13
CA ASP A 70 -4.51 5.20 12.60
C ASP A 70 -5.87 5.59 13.21
N ALA A 71 -6.75 6.21 12.42
CA ALA A 71 -8.13 6.50 12.81
C ALA A 71 -9.02 5.24 12.88
N HIS A 72 -8.58 4.08 12.37
CA HIS A 72 -9.36 2.85 12.35
C HIS A 72 -8.81 1.82 13.34
N ASP A 73 -9.69 1.24 14.15
CA ASP A 73 -9.31 0.24 15.16
C ASP A 73 -8.82 -1.09 14.56
N GLU A 74 -9.43 -1.52 13.45
CA GLU A 74 -9.05 -2.75 12.74
C GLU A 74 -8.98 -2.50 11.23
N ILE A 75 -7.91 -2.98 10.60
CA ILE A 75 -7.73 -2.96 9.15
C ILE A 75 -7.54 -4.36 8.58
N LYS A 76 -8.12 -4.59 7.41
CA LYS A 76 -7.85 -5.75 6.54
C LYS A 76 -7.35 -5.25 5.21
N TYR A 77 -6.05 -5.40 4.97
CA TYR A 77 -5.41 -4.96 3.74
C TYR A 77 -5.08 -6.17 2.86
N VAL A 78 -5.69 -6.23 1.68
CA VAL A 78 -5.51 -7.32 0.71
C VAL A 78 -4.73 -6.79 -0.49
N MET A 79 -3.60 -7.42 -0.78
CA MET A 79 -2.78 -7.11 -1.95
C MET A 79 -3.04 -8.14 -3.05
N VAL A 80 -3.29 -7.66 -4.26
CA VAL A 80 -3.45 -8.52 -5.44
C VAL A 80 -2.53 -8.05 -6.55
N ASP A 81 -1.92 -9.00 -7.24
CA ASP A 81 -1.08 -8.75 -8.40
C ASP A 81 -1.26 -9.87 -9.42
N ARG A 82 -1.09 -9.55 -10.71
CA ARG A 82 -1.20 -10.55 -11.79
C ARG A 82 0.05 -11.42 -11.89
N THR A 83 1.19 -10.90 -11.45
CA THR A 83 2.49 -11.55 -11.63
C THR A 83 2.75 -12.52 -10.48
N ARG A 84 2.95 -13.79 -10.81
CA ARG A 84 3.22 -14.86 -9.84
C ARG A 84 4.46 -14.53 -9.01
N GLY A 85 4.35 -14.64 -7.69
CA GLY A 85 5.43 -14.36 -6.74
C GLY A 85 5.52 -12.91 -6.27
N MET A 86 4.73 -11.98 -6.82
CA MET A 86 4.70 -10.60 -6.30
C MET A 86 4.14 -10.54 -4.88
N ALA A 87 3.11 -11.33 -4.58
CA ALA A 87 2.58 -11.44 -3.22
C ALA A 87 3.64 -11.94 -2.22
N ASP A 88 4.45 -12.94 -2.61
CA ASP A 88 5.54 -13.45 -1.78
C ASP A 88 6.62 -12.38 -1.55
N ASN A 89 6.97 -11.62 -2.60
CA ASN A 89 7.91 -10.50 -2.49
C ASN A 89 7.40 -9.37 -1.60
N ALA A 90 6.08 -9.11 -1.64
CA ALA A 90 5.44 -8.12 -0.78
C ALA A 90 5.42 -8.57 0.68
N ALA A 91 5.23 -9.86 0.95
CA ALA A 91 5.21 -10.43 2.29
C ALA A 91 6.62 -10.57 2.92
N ALA A 92 7.66 -10.71 2.11
CA ALA A 92 9.04 -10.93 2.57
C ALA A 92 9.85 -9.65 2.86
N ALA A 93 9.25 -8.47 2.71
CA ALA A 93 9.92 -7.17 2.78
C ALA A 93 9.31 -6.26 3.83
#